data_AF-A0A9D6P0E1-F1
#
_entry.id   AF-A0A9D6P0E1-F1
#
_cell.length_a   1.000
_cell.length_b   1.000
_cell.length_c   1.000
_cell.angle_alpha   90.00
_cell.angle_beta   90.00
_cell.angle_gamma   90.00
#
_symmetry.space_group_name_H-M   'P 1'
#
loop_
_entity.id
_entity.type
_entity.pdbx_description
1 polymer ?
#
loop_
_entity_poly.entity_id
_entity_poly.type
_entity_poly.pdbx_seq_one_letter_code
_entity_poly.pdbx_strand_id
1 'polypeptide(L)'
;ALLQAAAELKAPHHLGLTATASGFYGFQGRNVPGFPPRDPELWKHLAQVGVLNLEMESSTLFTLASLRGVRAGTVCAVYAQRPRNEFIAEGDIPAAEARAINVGLRALEVLHAIDQAKGQAPYWYPALGLK
;
A
#
# COMPACT_ATOMS: atom_id res chain seq x y z
N ALA A 1 9.53 8.16 -3.71
CA ALA A 1 9.32 8.56 -2.30
C ALA A 1 9.12 7.36 -1.39
N LEU A 2 7.98 6.65 -1.41
CA LEU A 2 7.72 5.51 -0.52
C LEU A 2 8.81 4.41 -0.55
N LEU A 3 9.24 3.99 -1.74
CA LEU A 3 10.33 3.01 -1.88
C LEU A 3 11.64 3.46 -1.24
N GLN A 4 12.01 4.72 -1.49
CA GLN A 4 13.22 5.30 -0.91
C GLN A 4 13.10 5.40 0.62
N ALA A 5 11.96 5.88 1.13
CA ALA A 5 11.69 5.94 2.56
C ALA A 5 11.79 4.56 3.23
N ALA A 6 11.22 3.53 2.61
CA ALA A 6 11.33 2.16 3.11
C ALA A 6 12.77 1.64 3.10
N ALA A 7 13.54 1.94 2.05
CA ALA A 7 14.95 1.57 1.95
C ALA A 7 15.83 2.28 3.00
N GLU A 8 15.65 3.59 3.19
CA GLU A 8 16.39 4.39 4.19
C GLU A 8 16.11 3.90 5.62
N LEU A 9 14.84 3.60 5.92
CA LEU A 9 14.42 3.05 7.21
C LEU A 9 14.72 1.55 7.37
N LYS A 10 15.29 0.90 6.35
CA LYS A 10 15.53 -0.55 6.29
C LYS A 10 14.29 -1.37 6.62
N ALA A 11 13.12 -0.86 6.26
CA ALA A 11 11.85 -1.54 6.48
C ALA A 11 11.68 -2.66 5.44
N PRO A 12 11.39 -3.91 5.84
CA PRO A 12 11.02 -4.96 4.90
C PRO A 12 9.76 -4.53 4.12
N HIS A 13 9.81 -4.58 2.80
CA HIS A 13 8.73 -4.07 1.95
C HIS A 13 8.61 -4.82 0.63
N HIS A 14 7.42 -4.75 0.05
CA HIS A 14 7.13 -5.23 -1.29
C HIS A 14 6.46 -4.10 -2.09
N LEU A 15 6.79 -4.00 -3.37
CA LEU A 15 6.12 -3.12 -4.33
C LEU A 15 5.27 -3.96 -5.27
N GLY A 16 4.00 -3.61 -5.42
CA GLY A 16 3.13 -4.29 -6.37
C GLY A 16 1.69 -3.80 -6.31
N LEU A 17 0.80 -4.60 -6.89
CA LEU A 17 -0.62 -4.27 -7.00
C LEU A 17 -1.35 -4.56 -5.69
N THR A 18 -2.26 -3.66 -5.34
CA THR A 18 -3.19 -3.80 -4.22
C THR A 18 -4.60 -3.89 -4.77
N ALA A 19 -5.38 -4.87 -4.29
CA ALA A 19 -6.80 -4.95 -4.60
C ALA A 19 -7.61 -4.22 -3.53
N THR A 20 -8.40 -3.23 -3.95
CA THR A 20 -9.33 -2.50 -3.08
C THR A 20 -10.70 -3.16 -3.11
N ALA A 21 -11.18 -3.62 -1.96
CA ALA A 21 -12.51 -4.21 -1.81
C ALA A 21 -13.50 -3.20 -1.22
N SER A 22 -14.74 -3.18 -1.70
CA SER A 22 -15.81 -2.34 -1.14
C SER A 22 -16.37 -2.85 0.19
N GLY A 23 -15.86 -3.97 0.71
CA GLY A 23 -16.27 -4.54 1.99
C GLY A 23 -15.27 -5.57 2.50
N PHE A 24 -15.33 -5.84 3.80
CA PHE A 24 -14.34 -6.69 4.48
C PHE A 24 -14.57 -8.19 4.31
N TYR A 25 -15.83 -8.64 4.20
CA TYR A 25 -16.17 -10.06 4.20
C TYR A 25 -16.21 -10.67 2.79
N GLY A 26 -17.39 -10.73 2.18
CA GLY A 26 -17.60 -11.39 0.89
C GLY A 26 -16.72 -10.84 -0.23
N PHE A 27 -16.48 -9.52 -0.24
CA PHE A 27 -15.62 -8.85 -1.23
C PHE A 27 -14.12 -9.15 -1.06
N GLN A 28 -13.70 -9.80 0.03
CA GLN A 28 -12.33 -10.30 0.24
C GLN A 28 -12.28 -11.83 0.33
N GLY A 29 -13.32 -12.51 -0.19
CA GLY A 29 -13.41 -13.97 -0.21
C GLY A 29 -13.52 -14.60 1.19
N ARG A 30 -13.96 -13.86 2.21
CA ARG A 30 -14.12 -14.41 3.57
C ARG A 30 -15.46 -15.12 3.69
N ASN A 31 -15.43 -16.34 4.23
CA ASN A 31 -16.64 -17.09 4.53
C ASN A 31 -17.24 -16.66 5.87
N VAL A 32 -18.52 -16.29 5.86
CA VAL A 32 -19.31 -15.97 7.06
C VAL A 32 -20.53 -16.89 7.06
N PRO A 33 -20.86 -17.56 8.19
CA PRO A 33 -22.05 -18.40 8.27
C PRO A 33 -23.31 -17.66 7.82
N GLY A 34 -24.06 -18.22 6.87
CA GLY A 34 -25.25 -17.61 6.27
C GLY A 34 -24.99 -16.57 5.16
N PHE A 35 -23.74 -16.14 4.96
CA PHE A 35 -23.34 -15.16 3.96
C PHE A 35 -22.05 -15.59 3.25
N PRO A 36 -22.09 -16.63 2.39
CA PRO A 36 -20.92 -17.07 1.65
C PRO A 36 -20.44 -16.00 0.66
N PRO A 37 -19.12 -15.88 0.42
CA PRO A 37 -18.59 -15.00 -0.61
C PRO A 37 -19.03 -15.50 -1.99
N ARG A 38 -19.20 -14.58 -2.94
CA ARG A 38 -19.48 -14.92 -4.34
C ARG A 38 -18.34 -15.75 -4.95
N ASP A 39 -17.11 -15.44 -4.59
CA ASP A 39 -15.90 -16.16 -4.99
C ASP A 39 -15.05 -16.46 -3.74
N PRO A 40 -15.10 -17.69 -3.19
CA PRO A 40 -14.24 -18.11 -2.08
C PRO A 40 -12.74 -18.11 -2.42
N GLU A 41 -12.40 -18.26 -3.71
CA GLU A 41 -11.04 -18.41 -4.21
C GLU A 41 -10.49 -17.09 -4.79
N LEU A 42 -11.18 -15.98 -4.55
CA LEU A 42 -10.84 -14.63 -5.05
C LEU A 42 -9.35 -14.30 -4.85
N TRP A 43 -8.80 -14.62 -3.69
CA TRP A 43 -7.40 -14.32 -3.37
C TRP A 43 -6.42 -15.08 -4.29
N LYS A 44 -6.76 -16.29 -4.78
CA LYS A 44 -5.94 -17.05 -5.74
C LYS A 44 -5.96 -16.37 -7.11
N HIS A 45 -7.14 -15.98 -7.58
CA HIS A 45 -7.29 -15.27 -8.85
C HIS A 45 -6.52 -13.94 -8.84
N LEU A 46 -6.60 -13.19 -7.73
CA LEU A 46 -5.86 -11.94 -7.55
C LEU A 46 -4.34 -12.19 -7.51
N ALA A 47 -3.88 -13.24 -6.81
CA ALA A 47 -2.46 -13.58 -6.78
C ALA A 47 -1.91 -13.97 -8.16
N GLN A 48 -2.70 -14.65 -9.01
CA GLN A 48 -2.31 -15.01 -10.38
C GLN A 48 -2.04 -13.80 -11.27
N VAL A 49 -2.67 -12.65 -10.99
CA VAL A 49 -2.44 -11.39 -11.69
C VAL A 49 -1.45 -10.47 -10.96
N GLY A 50 -0.75 -10.98 -9.95
CA GLY A 50 0.31 -10.26 -9.24
C GLY A 50 -0.16 -9.29 -8.15
N VAL A 51 -1.39 -9.41 -7.68
CA VAL A 51 -1.85 -8.66 -6.50
C VAL A 51 -1.18 -9.20 -5.24
N LEU A 52 -0.63 -8.30 -4.44
CA LEU A 52 0.14 -8.62 -3.23
C LEU A 52 -0.70 -8.53 -1.95
N ASN A 53 -1.67 -7.62 -1.91
CA ASN A 53 -2.50 -7.41 -0.73
C ASN A 53 -3.91 -6.90 -1.05
N LEU A 54 -4.76 -6.93 -0.01
CA LEU A 54 -6.13 -6.46 -0.01
C LEU A 54 -6.28 -5.34 1.04
N GLU A 55 -6.98 -4.27 0.68
CA GLU A 55 -7.42 -3.18 1.57
C GLU A 55 -8.72 -2.57 1.01
N MET A 56 -9.18 -1.41 1.47
CA MET A 56 -10.53 -0.92 1.17
C MET A 56 -10.61 0.55 0.70
N GLU A 57 -9.49 1.25 0.55
CA GLU A 57 -9.49 2.72 0.37
C GLU A 57 -8.72 3.21 -0.87
N SER A 58 -7.66 2.50 -1.28
CA SER A 58 -6.62 3.05 -2.16
C SER A 58 -7.11 3.34 -3.57
N SER A 59 -7.93 2.46 -4.16
CA SER A 59 -8.52 2.70 -5.49
C SER A 59 -9.33 4.00 -5.52
N THR A 60 -10.13 4.25 -4.49
CA THR A 60 -10.93 5.48 -4.37
C THR A 60 -10.02 6.69 -4.21
N LEU A 61 -9.04 6.61 -3.30
CA LEU A 61 -8.06 7.67 -3.07
C LEU A 61 -7.32 8.05 -4.37
N PHE A 62 -6.82 7.07 -5.11
CA PHE A 62 -6.06 7.31 -6.34
C PHE A 62 -6.93 7.85 -7.47
N THR A 63 -8.17 7.39 -7.58
CA THR A 63 -9.14 7.93 -8.55
C THR A 63 -9.41 9.41 -8.27
N LEU A 64 -9.72 9.76 -7.01
CA LEU A 64 -9.98 11.15 -6.62
C LEU A 64 -8.74 12.03 -6.77
N ALA A 65 -7.56 11.53 -6.40
CA ALA A 65 -6.31 12.25 -6.54
C ALA A 65 -6.00 12.56 -8.01
N SER A 66 -6.19 11.59 -8.90
CA SER A 66 -5.99 11.76 -10.35
C SER A 66 -6.95 12.79 -10.94
N LEU A 67 -8.23 12.75 -10.56
CA LEU A 67 -9.22 13.74 -10.99
C LEU A 67 -8.90 15.16 -10.49
N ARG A 68 -8.25 15.28 -9.33
CA ARG A 68 -7.85 16.55 -8.73
C ARG A 68 -6.46 17.03 -9.14
N GLY A 69 -5.69 16.23 -9.87
CA GLY A 69 -4.31 16.55 -10.23
C GLY A 69 -3.35 16.61 -9.03
N VAL A 70 -3.66 15.89 -7.95
CA VAL A 70 -2.80 15.80 -6.75
C VAL A 70 -2.09 14.45 -6.70
N ARG A 71 -0.91 14.42 -6.07
CA ARG A 71 -0.15 13.17 -5.88
C ARG A 71 -0.73 12.37 -4.72
N ALA A 72 -0.84 11.06 -4.88
CA ALA A 72 -1.23 10.14 -3.82
C ALA A 72 -0.33 8.88 -3.85
N GLY A 73 -0.29 8.17 -2.74
CA GLY A 73 0.39 6.89 -2.59
C GLY A 73 -0.11 6.17 -1.34
N THR A 74 0.07 4.85 -1.31
CA THR A 74 -0.37 4.01 -0.19
C THR A 74 0.80 3.15 0.29
N VAL A 75 0.91 2.99 1.61
CA VAL A 75 1.69 1.96 2.28
C VAL A 75 0.79 1.20 3.25
N CYS A 76 0.88 -0.13 3.25
CA CYS A 76 0.06 -0.98 4.11
C CYS A 76 0.95 -1.78 5.06
N ALA A 77 0.58 -1.82 6.34
CA ALA A 77 1.10 -2.83 7.25
C ALA A 77 0.50 -4.21 6.89
N VAL A 78 1.34 -5.24 6.87
CA VAL A 78 0.91 -6.60 6.55
C VAL A 78 0.61 -7.34 7.86
N TYR A 79 -0.68 -7.56 8.12
CA TYR A 79 -1.13 -8.29 9.32
C TYR A 79 -1.30 -9.79 9.11
N ALA A 80 -1.63 -10.21 7.89
CA ALA A 80 -2.02 -11.59 7.63
C ALA A 80 -1.58 -12.07 6.24
N GLN A 81 -1.15 -13.33 6.17
CA GLN A 81 -0.97 -14.06 4.93
C GLN A 81 -2.17 -14.97 4.69
N ARG A 82 -3.09 -14.48 3.86
CA ARG A 82 -4.34 -15.18 3.51
C ARG A 82 -4.14 -16.60 2.98
N PRO A 83 -3.17 -16.91 2.10
CA PRO A 83 -2.98 -18.27 1.59
C PRO A 83 -2.64 -19.31 2.67
N ARG A 84 -1.96 -18.88 3.74
CA ARG A 84 -1.56 -19.73 4.87
C ARG A 84 -2.49 -19.62 6.07
N ASN A 85 -3.42 -18.67 6.04
CA ASN A 85 -4.27 -18.30 7.16
C ASN A 85 -3.47 -17.95 8.44
N GLU A 86 -2.33 -17.29 8.25
CA GLU A 86 -1.42 -16.88 9.33
C GLU A 86 -1.54 -15.39 9.59
N PHE A 87 -1.55 -15.02 10.87
CA PHE A 87 -1.47 -13.63 11.33
C PHE A 87 -0.12 -13.40 11.99
N ILE A 88 0.36 -12.15 11.96
CA ILE A 88 1.49 -11.75 12.80
C ILE A 88 1.12 -11.90 14.27
N ALA A 89 2.13 -12.10 15.13
CA ALA A 89 1.89 -12.18 16.56
C ALA A 89 1.36 -10.84 17.10
N GLU A 90 0.49 -10.88 18.12
CA GLU A 90 -0.09 -9.66 18.70
C GLU A 90 0.97 -8.67 19.18
N GLY A 91 2.09 -9.16 19.72
CA GLY A 91 3.23 -8.34 20.14
C GLY A 91 3.94 -7.61 18.98
N ASP A 92 3.79 -8.09 17.75
CA ASP A 92 4.43 -7.51 16.55
C ASP A 92 3.56 -6.44 15.87
N ILE A 93 2.26 -6.37 16.19
CA ILE A 93 1.31 -5.41 15.61
C ILE A 93 1.80 -3.96 15.75
N PRO A 94 2.17 -3.48 16.96
CA PRO A 94 2.61 -2.09 17.12
C PRO A 94 3.84 -1.77 16.26
N ALA A 95 4.75 -2.74 16.12
CA ALA A 95 5.94 -2.57 15.28
C ALA A 95 5.60 -2.54 13.78
N ALA A 96 4.62 -3.34 13.32
CA ALA A 96 4.15 -3.32 11.94
C ALA A 96 3.48 -1.98 11.58
N GLU A 97 2.64 -1.47 12.47
CA GLU A 97 1.99 -0.17 12.34
C GLU A 97 3.01 0.97 12.34
N ALA A 98 3.90 1.00 13.34
CA ALA A 98 4.94 2.01 13.43
C ALA A 98 5.82 2.05 12.18
N ARG A 99 6.18 0.89 11.61
CA ARG A 99 6.92 0.84 10.33
C ARG A 99 6.15 1.49 9.20
N ALA A 100 4.87 1.15 9.01
CA ALA A 100 4.05 1.74 7.96
C ALA A 100 3.89 3.26 8.12
N ILE A 101 3.63 3.71 9.35
CA ILE A 101 3.53 5.13 9.71
C ILE A 101 4.83 5.87 9.40
N ASN A 102 5.96 5.35 9.89
CA ASN A 102 7.26 5.99 9.69
C ASN A 102 7.65 6.05 8.20
N VAL A 103 7.37 5.00 7.42
CA VAL A 103 7.59 5.02 5.97
C VAL A 103 6.70 6.07 5.29
N GLY A 104 5.44 6.18 5.69
CA GLY A 104 4.52 7.20 5.19
C GLY A 104 5.03 8.62 5.47
N LEU A 105 5.39 8.90 6.72
CA LEU A 105 5.93 10.21 7.13
C LEU A 105 7.23 10.54 6.41
N ARG A 106 8.19 9.61 6.40
CA ARG A 106 9.47 9.82 5.71
C ARG A 106 9.29 10.02 4.21
N ALA A 107 8.31 9.36 3.59
CA ALA A 107 8.00 9.58 2.18
C ALA A 107 7.51 11.01 1.89
N LEU A 108 6.83 11.67 2.84
CA LEU A 108 6.46 13.08 2.69
C LEU A 108 7.70 13.99 2.66
N GLU A 109 8.68 13.72 3.53
CA GLU A 109 9.97 14.44 3.52
C GLU A 109 10.72 14.22 2.21
N VAL A 110 10.75 12.99 1.70
CA VAL A 110 11.35 12.68 0.39
C VAL A 110 10.60 13.38 -0.74
N LEU A 111 9.26 13.43 -0.71
CA LEU A 111 8.48 14.19 -1.70
C LEU A 111 8.79 15.69 -1.65
N HIS A 112 8.96 16.25 -0.46
CA HIS A 112 9.37 17.64 -0.31
C HIS A 112 10.75 17.90 -0.92
N ALA A 113 11.73 17.02 -0.66
CA ALA A 113 13.05 17.13 -1.26
C ALA A 113 13.01 17.00 -2.80
N ILE A 114 12.17 16.11 -3.33
CA ILE A 114 11.89 15.98 -4.76
C ILE A 114 11.35 17.30 -5.33
N ASP A 115 10.39 17.93 -4.65
CA ASP A 115 9.81 19.20 -5.10
C ASP A 115 10.84 20.33 -5.09
N GLN A 116 11.70 20.40 -4.07
CA GLN A 116 12.80 21.37 -4.01
C GLN A 116 13.83 21.16 -5.12
N ALA A 117 14.18 19.90 -5.42
CA ALA A 117 15.12 19.57 -6.49
C ALA A 117 14.53 19.81 -7.89
N LYS A 118 13.24 19.52 -8.08
CA LYS A 118 12.48 19.79 -9.31
C LYS A 118 12.44 21.28 -9.63
N GLY A 119 12.23 22.13 -8.62
CA GLY A 119 12.06 23.57 -8.80
C GLY A 119 10.93 23.88 -9.79
N GLN A 120 11.25 24.60 -10.86
CA GLN A 120 10.28 24.97 -11.91
C GLN A 120 10.19 23.96 -13.06
N ALA A 121 11.00 22.89 -13.07
CA ALA A 121 10.92 21.88 -14.11
C ALA A 121 9.54 21.20 -14.09
N PRO A 122 9.00 20.73 -15.23
CA PRO A 122 7.69 20.08 -15.25
C PRO A 122 7.68 18.76 -14.47
N TYR A 123 8.79 18.01 -14.51
CA TYR A 123 8.95 16.72 -13.85
C TYR A 123 10.29 16.65 -13.11
N TRP A 124 10.31 15.93 -12.00
CA TRP A 124 11.58 15.49 -11.41
C TRP A 124 12.11 14.28 -12.18
N TYR A 125 13.41 14.25 -12.45
CA TYR A 125 14.11 13.12 -13.06
C TYR A 125 15.44 12.89 -12.35
N PRO A 126 16.00 11.66 -12.35
CA PRO A 126 17.13 11.29 -11.48
C PRO A 126 18.36 12.19 -11.57
N ALA A 127 18.66 12.76 -12.75
CA ALA A 127 19.81 13.64 -12.92
C ALA A 127 19.70 15.00 -12.18
N LEU A 128 18.49 15.40 -11.73
CA LEU A 128 18.33 16.56 -10.84
C LEU A 128 18.80 16.27 -9.40
N GLY A 129 18.95 14.98 -9.04
CA GLY A 129 19.32 14.55 -7.70
C GLY A 129 18.27 14.87 -6.63
N LEU A 130 18.63 14.60 -5.38
CA LEU A 130 17.96 15.12 -4.19
C LEU A 130 19.00 15.95 -3.45
N LYS A 131 18.63 17.17 -3.06
CA LYS A 131 19.49 18.06 -2.28
C LYS A 131 19.50 17.66 -0.82
#